data_AF-K1LGK1-F1
#
_entry.id   AF-K1LGK1-F1
#
_cell.length_a   1.000
_cell.length_b   1.000
_cell.length_c   1.000
_cell.angle_alpha   90.00
_cell.angle_beta   90.00
_cell.angle_gamma   90.00
#
_symmetry.space_group_name_H-M   'P 1'
#
loop_
_entity.id
_entity.type
_entity.pdbx_description
1 polymer ?
#
loop_
_entity_poly.entity_id
_entity_poly.type
_entity_poly.pdbx_seq_one_letter_code
_entity_poly.pdbx_strand_id
1 'polypeptide(L)'
;MAGCNSCSTTSGASGGCKNNGTCGTSDCNKMNSFDWLSHMGIPTDDKFDIVEVKFKGGRKDYYRNVDHLYLTTGDPIVIDVPNGHHIGYVSLQGELVRLQMQKRKIKNDDNILRIYRIANQKDIEKWEEAKNREVPTLYRSKQIIEELGLQMKLSDIEYQADNSKATFYYSADDRVDFRELIKILASEFKIRVEMRQISLRQEAGRIGGIGICGRELCCSTWIHDFKSVSTAAARYQNLSLNPSKLSGQCGRLKCCLNYELDTYMAALEDIPQIEKPLQTETGPAKLQKTDIFRKLMWFSYNNENNWHSITCERVKEIQEMNEKNIIPFDLHNNKEKEFDEEVLKSTLELERLDKKFSTKKKKKKEEREQITLRKLKGLKAENSPLKRTPKKIPLIPVQPEAQETEEAGLAEKTNRRKMHHKAQIKKLLPVYPSVRTNLPSRKINLKTRGKEGFRPETRGDKITVGKMSRNLILLLFIMIWAGACSEGREFEDYQGMEKLSWSLNDTVYFVMSPPLPQGPSILAIKYNANYPYRNLYVRYILTDSLGEMMESDLINVALFEPTSGRPIGKGFGNTFTKYDTLFLQNTSPYQKIEFLQYMRLDELEGIEAIGLKRLKK
;
A
#
# COMPACT_ATOMS: atom_id res chain seq x y z
N MET A 1 -35.84 -16.65 7.30
CA MET A 1 -36.50 -17.64 6.42
C MET A 1 -35.88 -17.51 5.04
N ALA A 2 -35.60 -18.58 4.29
CA ALA A 2 -35.63 -20.00 4.67
C ALA A 2 -34.23 -20.50 5.03
N GLY A 3 -34.13 -21.43 5.99
CA GLY A 3 -32.91 -22.21 6.26
C GLY A 3 -33.06 -23.61 5.68
N CYS A 4 -31.94 -24.26 5.35
CA CYS A 4 -31.95 -25.62 4.79
C CYS A 4 -32.27 -26.68 5.87
N ASN A 5 -33.55 -26.88 6.16
CA ASN A 5 -34.06 -27.94 7.04
C ASN A 5 -34.14 -29.30 6.32
N SER A 6 -33.00 -29.89 5.95
CA SER A 6 -32.90 -31.33 5.61
C SER A 6 -31.46 -31.79 5.43
N CYS A 7 -30.85 -32.32 6.49
CA CYS A 7 -29.68 -33.19 6.38
C CYS A 7 -29.92 -34.50 7.16
N SER A 8 -30.94 -35.24 6.73
CA SER A 8 -31.22 -36.59 7.19
C SER A 8 -30.29 -37.58 6.47
N THR A 9 -29.47 -38.30 7.23
CA THR A 9 -28.56 -39.32 6.70
C THR A 9 -29.32 -40.56 6.25
N THR A 10 -29.75 -40.59 4.99
CA THR A 10 -30.25 -41.79 4.29
C THR A 10 -29.44 -42.03 3.03
N SER A 11 -29.04 -43.28 2.82
CA SER A 11 -28.21 -43.73 1.71
C SER A 11 -28.93 -43.62 0.35
N GLY A 12 -28.26 -43.06 -0.65
CA GLY A 12 -28.70 -43.10 -2.05
C GLY A 12 -28.86 -41.72 -2.69
N ALA A 13 -27.80 -41.26 -3.36
CA ALA A 13 -27.78 -40.24 -4.43
C ALA A 13 -28.81 -39.09 -4.35
N SER A 14 -28.41 -37.96 -3.76
CA SER A 14 -29.04 -36.65 -4.00
C SER A 14 -28.03 -35.68 -4.63
N GLY A 15 -28.51 -34.79 -5.51
CA GLY A 15 -27.68 -33.95 -6.39
C GLY A 15 -27.04 -32.74 -5.71
N GLY A 16 -26.14 -32.96 -4.76
CA GLY A 16 -25.21 -31.93 -4.27
C GLY A 16 -24.14 -31.57 -5.30
N CYS A 17 -23.30 -30.58 -4.98
CA CYS A 17 -22.21 -30.13 -5.85
C CYS A 17 -21.32 -31.29 -6.31
N LYS A 18 -21.02 -31.35 -7.63
CA LYS A 18 -20.07 -32.30 -8.23
C LYS A 18 -18.63 -31.91 -7.88
N ASN A 19 -18.28 -32.04 -6.60
CA ASN A 19 -16.96 -31.73 -6.07
C ASN A 19 -15.94 -32.79 -6.48
N ASN A 20 -15.40 -32.66 -7.69
CA ASN A 20 -14.11 -33.25 -8.06
C ASN A 20 -12.98 -32.43 -7.41
N GLY A 21 -13.06 -32.21 -6.10
CA GLY A 21 -12.21 -31.30 -5.33
C GLY A 21 -12.29 -31.57 -3.84
N THR A 22 -11.14 -31.84 -3.23
CA THR A 22 -10.99 -32.35 -1.87
C THR A 22 -11.34 -31.31 -0.81
N CYS A 23 -12.60 -31.29 -0.36
CA CYS A 23 -13.08 -30.39 0.70
C CYS A 23 -12.75 -30.89 2.13
N GLY A 24 -11.96 -31.96 2.28
CA GLY A 24 -11.74 -32.64 3.56
C GLY A 24 -10.59 -32.09 4.42
N THR A 25 -9.62 -31.38 3.84
CA THR A 25 -8.37 -31.01 4.51
C THR A 25 -7.82 -29.66 4.03
N SER A 26 -7.52 -28.77 4.99
CA SER A 26 -6.89 -27.44 4.87
C SER A 26 -7.63 -26.33 4.09
N ASP A 27 -7.82 -25.21 4.81
CA ASP A 27 -8.02 -23.82 4.36
C ASP A 27 -8.79 -23.49 3.07
N CYS A 28 -9.96 -22.86 3.25
CA CYS A 28 -10.62 -22.04 2.24
C CYS A 28 -9.93 -20.66 2.07
N ASN A 29 -8.66 -20.65 1.68
CA ASN A 29 -7.91 -19.42 1.42
C ASN A 29 -8.16 -18.87 0.00
N LYS A 30 -8.16 -17.53 -0.15
CA LYS A 30 -8.50 -16.81 -1.40
C LYS A 30 -7.47 -16.98 -2.55
N MET A 31 -6.43 -17.79 -2.35
CA MET A 31 -5.35 -18.03 -3.33
C MET A 31 -5.04 -19.52 -3.53
N ASN A 32 -5.98 -20.41 -3.22
CA ASN A 32 -5.83 -21.84 -3.53
C ASN A 32 -5.76 -22.04 -5.05
N SER A 33 -4.62 -22.49 -5.54
CA SER A 33 -4.42 -22.83 -6.97
C SER A 33 -5.00 -24.21 -7.23
N PHE A 34 -5.95 -24.30 -8.18
CA PHE A 34 -6.65 -25.54 -8.50
C PHE A 34 -5.87 -26.35 -9.54
N ASP A 35 -5.68 -27.65 -9.30
CA ASP A 35 -5.02 -28.53 -10.27
C ASP A 35 -5.99 -28.96 -11.37
N TRP A 36 -5.95 -28.21 -12.47
CA TRP A 36 -6.73 -28.43 -13.69
C TRP A 36 -6.22 -29.62 -14.53
N LEU A 37 -5.06 -30.19 -14.21
CA LEU A 37 -4.52 -31.39 -14.86
C LEU A 37 -4.95 -32.70 -14.16
N SER A 38 -5.56 -32.63 -12.98
CA SER A 38 -6.00 -33.78 -12.18
C SER A 38 -6.94 -34.80 -12.85
N HIS A 39 -7.50 -34.47 -14.03
CA HIS A 39 -8.29 -35.39 -14.86
C HIS A 39 -7.56 -35.94 -16.10
N MET A 40 -6.36 -35.46 -16.42
CA MET A 40 -5.49 -36.14 -17.37
C MET A 40 -4.70 -37.21 -16.63
N GLY A 41 -4.97 -38.48 -16.93
CA GLY A 41 -4.17 -39.60 -16.43
C GLY A 41 -2.74 -39.51 -16.95
N ILE A 42 -1.81 -39.11 -16.09
CA ILE A 42 -0.37 -39.17 -16.34
C ILE A 42 -0.03 -40.65 -16.64
N PRO A 43 0.75 -40.97 -17.70
CA PRO A 43 1.14 -42.34 -17.99
C PRO A 43 1.81 -42.99 -16.77
N THR A 44 1.34 -44.19 -16.42
CA THR A 44 1.62 -44.84 -15.11
C THR A 44 3.06 -45.31 -14.91
N ASP A 45 3.91 -45.18 -15.92
CA ASP A 45 5.22 -45.82 -15.98
C ASP A 45 6.41 -44.86 -16.15
N ASP A 46 6.18 -43.54 -16.08
CA ASP A 46 7.23 -42.51 -15.91
C ASP A 46 7.79 -42.50 -14.45
N LYS A 47 8.07 -43.70 -13.93
CA LYS A 47 8.54 -43.98 -12.57
C LYS A 47 10.04 -43.68 -12.47
N PHE A 48 10.38 -42.42 -12.27
CA PHE A 48 11.72 -42.03 -11.85
C PHE A 48 11.84 -42.18 -10.32
N ASP A 49 12.69 -43.09 -9.85
CA ASP A 49 12.80 -43.46 -8.42
C ASP A 49 13.33 -42.34 -7.50
N ILE A 50 13.70 -41.18 -8.05
CA ILE A 50 14.24 -40.05 -7.27
C ILE A 50 13.17 -38.97 -7.14
N VAL A 51 13.00 -38.48 -5.92
CA VAL A 51 11.99 -37.49 -5.53
C VAL A 51 12.71 -36.20 -5.07
N GLU A 52 12.20 -35.04 -5.49
CA GLU A 52 12.68 -33.74 -4.98
C GLU A 52 11.92 -33.40 -3.70
N VAL A 53 12.64 -33.28 -2.58
CA VAL A 53 12.05 -33.04 -1.25
C VAL A 53 12.37 -31.63 -0.78
N LYS A 54 11.36 -30.94 -0.24
CA LYS A 54 11.47 -29.60 0.35
C LYS A 54 11.53 -29.67 1.88
N PHE A 55 12.48 -28.93 2.46
CA PHE A 55 12.66 -28.74 3.91
C PHE A 55 12.30 -27.29 4.33
N LYS A 56 12.55 -26.95 5.60
CA LYS A 56 12.39 -25.60 6.13
C LYS A 56 13.30 -24.61 5.36
N GLY A 57 12.87 -23.35 5.26
CA GLY A 57 13.66 -22.29 4.64
C GLY A 57 13.90 -22.46 3.13
N GLY A 58 13.09 -23.27 2.43
CA GLY A 58 13.15 -23.42 0.97
C GLY A 58 14.30 -24.30 0.45
N ARG A 59 15.06 -24.95 1.34
CA ARG A 59 16.06 -25.96 0.95
C ARG A 59 15.36 -27.11 0.22
N LYS A 60 15.97 -27.57 -0.88
CA LYS A 60 15.48 -28.73 -1.64
C LYS A 60 16.63 -29.66 -2.06
N ASP A 61 16.55 -30.91 -1.63
CA ASP A 61 17.51 -31.97 -1.94
C ASP A 61 16.77 -33.18 -2.56
N TYR A 62 17.52 -34.14 -3.11
CA TYR A 62 16.99 -35.30 -3.84
C TYR A 62 17.19 -36.59 -3.03
N TYR A 63 16.18 -37.47 -3.05
CA TYR A 63 16.16 -38.73 -2.29
C TYR A 63 15.62 -39.88 -3.13
N ARG A 64 16.13 -41.10 -2.93
CA ARG A 64 15.75 -42.30 -3.69
C ARG A 64 14.65 -43.08 -2.95
N ASN A 65 13.57 -43.38 -3.64
CA ASN A 65 12.41 -44.13 -3.18
C ASN A 65 12.63 -45.64 -3.39
N VAL A 66 13.45 -46.26 -2.55
CA VAL A 66 13.88 -47.67 -2.70
C VAL A 66 12.71 -48.66 -2.58
N ASP A 67 11.73 -48.35 -1.72
CA ASP A 67 10.57 -49.21 -1.47
C ASP A 67 9.40 -48.95 -2.45
N HIS A 68 9.65 -48.16 -3.51
CA HIS A 68 8.68 -47.72 -4.53
C HIS A 68 7.32 -47.25 -3.93
N LEU A 69 7.38 -46.50 -2.83
CA LEU A 69 6.21 -45.97 -2.13
C LEU A 69 5.37 -45.10 -3.07
N TYR A 70 4.04 -45.26 -3.02
CA TYR A 70 3.10 -44.34 -3.66
C TYR A 70 3.13 -43.00 -2.91
N LEU A 71 3.76 -42.01 -3.52
CA LEU A 71 3.89 -40.65 -3.01
C LEU A 71 3.07 -39.67 -3.87
N THR A 72 2.61 -38.59 -3.25
CA THR A 72 1.95 -37.47 -3.91
C THR A 72 2.61 -36.15 -3.52
N THR A 73 2.47 -35.13 -4.37
CA THR A 73 3.07 -33.81 -4.13
C THR A 73 2.43 -33.17 -2.90
N GLY A 74 3.23 -32.90 -1.87
CA GLY A 74 2.78 -32.39 -0.58
C GLY A 74 2.81 -33.42 0.57
N ASP A 75 3.04 -34.72 0.30
CA ASP A 75 3.09 -35.72 1.37
C ASP A 75 4.27 -35.50 2.33
N PRO A 76 4.05 -35.62 3.66
CA PRO A 76 5.12 -35.64 4.65
C PRO A 76 5.78 -37.02 4.68
N ILE A 77 7.08 -37.07 4.44
CA ILE A 77 7.87 -38.32 4.40
C ILE A 77 9.02 -38.29 5.41
N VAL A 78 9.33 -39.47 5.95
CA VAL A 78 10.46 -39.74 6.85
C VAL A 78 11.66 -40.20 6.02
N ILE A 79 12.79 -39.55 6.24
CA ILE A 79 13.98 -39.60 5.38
C ILE A 79 15.20 -40.01 6.19
N ASP A 80 16.07 -40.81 5.59
CA ASP A 80 17.37 -41.19 6.17
C ASP A 80 18.34 -40.02 6.07
N VAL A 81 18.89 -39.56 7.20
CA VAL A 81 19.93 -38.54 7.26
C VAL A 81 21.08 -39.02 8.13
N PRO A 82 22.34 -38.64 7.85
CA PRO A 82 23.48 -39.10 8.65
C PRO A 82 23.32 -38.68 10.12
N ASN A 83 23.11 -39.67 11.00
CA ASN A 83 22.74 -39.58 12.43
C ASN A 83 21.24 -39.39 12.77
N GLY A 84 20.30 -39.85 11.93
CA GLY A 84 18.92 -40.14 12.34
C GLY A 84 17.89 -39.97 11.22
N HIS A 85 16.68 -39.54 11.60
CA HIS A 85 15.56 -39.30 10.70
C HIS A 85 15.23 -37.80 10.61
N HIS A 86 14.77 -37.37 9.43
CA HIS A 86 14.20 -36.05 9.22
C HIS A 86 12.85 -36.17 8.51
N ILE A 87 11.95 -35.22 8.74
CA ILE A 87 10.70 -35.09 7.98
C ILE A 87 10.90 -34.04 6.89
N GLY A 88 10.43 -34.34 5.68
CA GLY A 88 10.40 -33.41 4.54
C GLY A 88 9.11 -33.58 3.76
N TYR A 89 8.81 -32.61 2.89
CA TYR A 89 7.61 -32.63 2.05
C TYR A 89 7.98 -32.92 0.59
N VAL A 90 7.26 -33.84 -0.06
CA VAL A 90 7.44 -34.13 -1.49
C VAL A 90 7.12 -32.88 -2.32
N SER A 91 8.08 -32.42 -3.13
CA SER A 91 7.93 -31.21 -3.95
C SER A 91 7.76 -31.50 -5.45
N LEU A 92 8.42 -32.52 -5.99
CA LEU A 92 8.28 -33.01 -7.36
C LEU A 92 8.63 -34.50 -7.40
N GLN A 93 8.02 -35.24 -8.34
CA GLN A 93 8.28 -36.65 -8.60
C GLN A 93 8.22 -36.96 -10.11
N GLY A 94 8.65 -38.16 -10.51
CA GLY A 94 8.69 -38.57 -11.91
C GLY A 94 9.72 -37.80 -12.74
N GLU A 95 9.54 -37.82 -14.07
CA GLU A 95 10.52 -37.28 -15.04
C GLU A 95 10.86 -35.79 -14.87
N LEU A 96 9.98 -35.00 -14.22
CA LEU A 96 10.26 -33.62 -13.83
C LEU A 96 11.50 -33.52 -12.91
N VAL A 97 11.75 -34.52 -12.07
CA VAL A 97 12.93 -34.58 -11.19
C VAL A 97 14.19 -34.84 -12.01
N ARG A 98 14.14 -35.71 -13.03
CA ARG A 98 15.26 -35.96 -13.95
C ARG A 98 15.67 -34.67 -14.68
N LEU A 99 14.70 -33.89 -15.16
CA LEU A 99 14.96 -32.59 -15.78
C LEU A 99 15.60 -31.58 -14.80
N GLN A 100 15.16 -31.55 -13.53
CA GLN A 100 15.79 -30.71 -12.50
C GLN A 100 17.22 -31.18 -12.16
N MET A 101 17.46 -32.49 -12.05
CA MET A 101 18.80 -33.05 -11.82
C MET A 101 19.76 -32.70 -12.97
N GLN A 102 19.31 -32.83 -14.23
CA GLN A 102 20.08 -32.40 -15.41
C GLN A 102 20.40 -30.90 -15.35
N LYS A 103 19.40 -30.05 -15.06
CA LYS A 103 19.57 -28.59 -14.93
C LYS A 103 20.57 -28.20 -13.83
N ARG A 104 20.54 -28.91 -12.69
CA ARG A 104 21.49 -28.72 -11.57
C ARG A 104 22.82 -29.48 -11.75
N LYS A 105 22.98 -30.25 -12.84
CA LYS A 105 24.15 -31.12 -13.13
C LYS A 105 24.45 -32.16 -12.03
N ILE A 106 23.41 -32.63 -11.34
CA ILE A 106 23.50 -33.67 -10.31
C ILE A 106 23.41 -35.04 -10.99
N LYS A 107 24.39 -35.92 -10.73
CA LYS A 107 24.38 -37.31 -11.23
C LYS A 107 23.47 -38.19 -10.38
N ASN A 108 22.96 -39.27 -10.97
CA ASN A 108 22.29 -40.35 -10.25
C ASN A 108 23.36 -41.31 -9.71
N ASP A 109 24.07 -40.87 -8.67
CA ASP A 109 25.05 -41.68 -7.94
C ASP A 109 24.42 -42.25 -6.66
N ASP A 110 24.96 -43.36 -6.12
CA ASP A 110 24.44 -43.99 -4.88
C ASP A 110 24.71 -43.17 -3.59
N ASN A 111 25.27 -41.97 -3.73
CA ASN A 111 25.34 -40.96 -2.66
C ASN A 111 23.96 -40.35 -2.33
N ILE A 112 22.92 -40.65 -3.12
CA ILE A 112 21.54 -40.18 -2.89
C ILE A 112 20.91 -40.99 -1.75
N LEU A 113 20.61 -40.30 -0.64
CA LEU A 113 19.98 -40.86 0.56
C LEU A 113 18.58 -41.41 0.27
N ARG A 114 18.14 -42.39 1.07
CA ARG A 114 16.84 -43.07 0.90
C ARG A 114 15.69 -42.41 1.67
N ILE A 115 14.49 -42.60 1.15
CA ILE A 115 13.22 -42.40 1.87
C ILE A 115 12.94 -43.68 2.70
N TYR A 116 12.41 -43.56 3.92
CA TYR A 116 12.01 -44.71 4.75
C TYR A 116 10.52 -45.03 4.67
N ARG A 117 9.65 -44.01 4.80
CA ARG A 117 8.19 -44.16 4.82
C ARG A 117 7.48 -42.81 4.73
N ILE A 118 6.17 -42.84 4.49
CA ILE A 118 5.26 -41.73 4.80
C ILE A 118 5.24 -41.50 6.32
N ALA A 119 5.17 -40.25 6.77
CA ALA A 119 5.19 -39.89 8.19
C ALA A 119 3.87 -40.24 8.89
N ASN A 120 3.95 -40.87 10.07
CA ASN A 120 2.78 -41.09 10.90
C ASN A 120 2.41 -39.83 11.67
N GLN A 121 1.17 -39.74 12.16
CA GLN A 121 0.73 -38.66 13.03
C GLN A 121 1.67 -38.42 14.23
N LYS A 122 2.18 -39.48 14.86
CA LYS A 122 3.17 -39.43 15.96
C LYS A 122 4.54 -38.89 15.55
N ASP A 123 4.90 -39.02 14.28
CA ASP A 123 6.14 -38.47 13.73
C ASP A 123 5.96 -36.96 13.44
N ILE A 124 4.77 -36.55 13.00
CA ILE A 124 4.35 -35.15 12.80
C ILE A 124 4.26 -34.41 14.15
N GLU A 125 3.61 -34.99 15.17
CA GLU A 125 3.50 -34.43 16.53
C GLU A 125 4.88 -34.08 17.13
N LYS A 126 5.85 -34.99 17.04
CA LYS A 126 7.23 -34.75 17.48
C LYS A 126 7.93 -33.63 16.69
N TRP A 127 7.62 -33.49 15.41
CA TRP A 127 8.18 -32.42 14.57
C TRP A 127 7.56 -31.06 14.90
N GLU A 128 6.29 -31.02 15.28
CA GLU A 128 5.66 -29.81 15.82
C GLU A 128 6.25 -29.45 17.19
N GLU A 129 6.49 -30.42 18.09
CA GLU A 129 7.25 -30.20 19.33
C GLU A 129 8.67 -29.67 19.04
N ALA A 130 9.39 -30.25 18.09
CA ALA A 130 10.73 -29.80 17.67
C ALA A 130 10.70 -28.34 17.19
N LYS A 131 9.78 -28.03 16.29
CA LYS A 131 9.56 -26.70 15.70
C LYS A 131 9.17 -25.66 16.76
N ASN A 132 8.31 -26.02 17.71
CA ASN A 132 7.92 -25.14 18.82
C ASN A 132 9.09 -24.77 19.75
N ARG A 133 10.17 -25.57 19.78
CA ARG A 133 11.41 -25.25 20.51
C ARG A 133 12.36 -24.33 19.74
N GLU A 134 12.22 -24.18 18.41
CA GLU A 134 13.12 -23.31 17.61
C GLU A 134 13.07 -21.86 18.10
N VAL A 135 11.88 -21.33 18.38
CA VAL A 135 11.63 -19.94 18.78
C VAL A 135 12.31 -19.57 20.12
N PRO A 136 12.06 -20.27 21.25
CA PRO A 136 12.75 -19.95 22.51
C PRO A 136 14.26 -20.17 22.43
N THR A 137 14.72 -21.22 21.74
CA THR A 137 16.16 -21.46 21.50
C THR A 137 16.79 -20.29 20.74
N LEU A 138 16.12 -19.72 19.73
CA LEU A 138 16.64 -18.60 18.93
C LEU A 138 16.80 -17.32 19.77
N TYR A 139 15.84 -16.98 20.63
CA TYR A 139 15.97 -15.83 21.53
C TYR A 139 17.10 -16.02 22.54
N ARG A 140 17.15 -17.17 23.22
CA ARG A 140 18.19 -17.45 24.23
C ARG A 140 19.60 -17.54 23.60
N SER A 141 19.71 -18.09 22.40
CA SER A 141 20.99 -18.15 21.66
C SER A 141 21.49 -16.76 21.24
N LYS A 142 20.59 -15.82 20.92
CA LYS A 142 20.97 -14.42 20.67
C LYS A 142 21.51 -13.75 21.93
N GLN A 143 20.89 -13.99 23.08
CA GLN A 143 21.38 -13.51 24.37
C GLN A 143 22.79 -14.05 24.66
N ILE A 144 23.06 -15.34 24.43
CA ILE A 144 24.41 -15.94 24.64
C ILE A 144 25.45 -15.34 23.68
N ILE A 145 25.07 -15.05 22.43
CA ILE A 145 25.96 -14.38 21.45
C ILE A 145 26.33 -12.95 21.92
N GLU A 146 25.38 -12.23 22.52
CA GLU A 146 25.57 -10.90 23.11
C GLU A 146 26.41 -10.95 24.41
N GLU A 147 26.14 -11.92 25.29
CA GLU A 147 26.92 -12.22 26.51
C GLU A 147 28.40 -12.55 26.19
N LEU A 148 28.67 -13.19 25.05
CA LEU A 148 30.02 -13.49 24.55
C LEU A 148 30.65 -12.39 23.68
N GLY A 149 29.91 -11.33 23.34
CA GLY A 149 30.40 -10.23 22.49
C GLY A 149 30.73 -10.64 21.04
N LEU A 150 30.19 -11.75 20.53
CA LEU A 150 30.55 -12.29 19.21
C LEU A 150 29.91 -11.47 18.07
N GLN A 151 30.73 -11.02 17.11
CA GLN A 151 30.27 -10.24 15.95
C GLN A 151 29.58 -11.12 14.89
N MET A 152 28.40 -11.65 15.22
CA MET A 152 27.58 -12.48 14.34
C MET A 152 26.09 -12.20 14.51
N LYS A 153 25.32 -12.41 13.44
CA LYS A 153 23.86 -12.36 13.44
C LYS A 153 23.31 -13.78 13.31
N LEU A 154 22.54 -14.23 14.29
CA LEU A 154 21.82 -15.50 14.22
C LEU A 154 20.47 -15.28 13.50
N SER A 155 20.32 -15.89 12.32
CA SER A 155 19.19 -15.65 11.42
C SER A 155 18.03 -16.63 11.68
N ASP A 156 18.32 -17.93 11.81
CA ASP A 156 17.32 -19.01 11.95
C ASP A 156 17.94 -20.25 12.64
N ILE A 157 17.10 -21.15 13.16
CA ILE A 157 17.49 -22.45 13.74
C ILE A 157 16.59 -23.54 13.17
N GLU A 158 17.14 -24.67 12.76
CA GLU A 158 16.39 -25.81 12.22
C GLU A 158 16.68 -27.08 13.06
N TYR A 159 15.67 -27.58 13.77
CA TYR A 159 15.75 -28.85 14.51
C TYR A 159 15.45 -30.05 13.61
N GLN A 160 16.27 -31.10 13.74
CA GLN A 160 15.96 -32.41 13.18
C GLN A 160 14.75 -33.04 13.92
N ALA A 161 13.93 -33.82 13.22
CA ALA A 161 12.69 -34.40 13.77
C ALA A 161 12.90 -35.27 15.04
N ASP A 162 14.01 -35.99 15.13
CA ASP A 162 14.39 -36.77 16.33
C ASP A 162 14.89 -35.90 17.51
N ASN A 163 14.90 -34.57 17.36
CA ASN A 163 15.48 -33.59 18.29
C ASN A 163 16.99 -33.77 18.60
N SER A 164 17.68 -34.70 17.93
CA SER A 164 19.08 -35.10 18.18
C SER A 164 20.13 -34.09 17.71
N LYS A 165 19.81 -33.32 16.66
CA LYS A 165 20.66 -32.33 16.01
C LYS A 165 19.92 -31.01 15.79
N ALA A 166 20.63 -29.89 15.88
CA ALA A 166 20.15 -28.56 15.60
C ALA A 166 21.12 -27.80 14.69
N THR A 167 20.61 -27.23 13.61
CA THR A 167 21.40 -26.43 12.66
C THR A 167 21.15 -24.95 12.93
N PHE A 168 22.19 -24.22 13.31
CA PHE A 168 22.16 -22.80 13.63
C PHE A 168 22.66 -22.00 12.43
N TYR A 169 21.78 -21.23 11.81
CA TYR A 169 22.08 -20.45 10.63
C TYR A 169 22.49 -19.03 11.00
N TYR A 170 23.71 -18.65 10.64
CA TYR A 170 24.29 -17.36 11.01
C TYR A 170 24.89 -16.60 9.82
N SER A 171 24.93 -15.29 9.98
CA SER A 171 25.47 -14.32 9.02
C SER A 171 26.55 -13.51 9.74
N ALA A 172 27.74 -13.44 9.15
CA ALA A 172 28.89 -12.71 9.68
C ALA A 172 29.79 -12.33 8.51
N ASP A 173 30.36 -11.13 8.56
CA ASP A 173 31.27 -10.61 7.54
C ASP A 173 32.71 -11.09 7.78
N ASP A 174 33.15 -11.15 9.05
CA ASP A 174 34.45 -11.65 9.49
C ASP A 174 34.42 -13.07 10.07
N ARG A 175 35.61 -13.64 10.31
CA ARG A 175 35.79 -14.99 10.88
C ARG A 175 35.56 -15.00 12.39
N VAL A 176 34.41 -15.50 12.82
CA VAL A 176 34.03 -15.67 14.24
C VAL A 176 34.54 -17.00 14.80
N ASP A 177 35.08 -17.00 16.02
CA ASP A 177 35.37 -18.23 16.78
C ASP A 177 34.18 -18.59 17.68
N PHE A 178 33.54 -19.72 17.37
CA PHE A 178 32.33 -20.20 18.04
C PHE A 178 32.61 -21.38 18.99
N ARG A 179 33.87 -21.70 19.31
CA ARG A 179 34.23 -22.85 20.17
C ARG A 179 33.57 -22.83 21.55
N GLU A 180 33.41 -21.65 22.14
CA GLU A 180 32.80 -21.49 23.47
C GLU A 180 31.27 -21.47 23.37
N LEU A 181 30.73 -20.76 22.38
CA LEU A 181 29.32 -20.76 22.04
C LEU A 181 28.77 -22.19 21.84
N ILE A 182 29.48 -23.05 21.10
CA ILE A 182 29.08 -24.46 20.91
C ILE A 182 29.00 -25.21 22.25
N LYS A 183 29.95 -25.02 23.17
CA LYS A 183 29.92 -25.68 24.49
C LYS A 183 28.69 -25.24 25.30
N ILE A 184 28.41 -23.94 25.34
CA ILE A 184 27.29 -23.37 26.09
C ILE A 184 25.97 -23.86 25.49
N LEU A 185 25.76 -23.69 24.18
CA LEU A 185 24.55 -24.15 23.49
C LEU A 185 24.31 -25.66 23.63
N ALA A 186 25.37 -26.49 23.51
CA ALA A 186 25.25 -27.93 23.70
C ALA A 186 24.92 -28.30 25.15
N SER A 187 25.41 -27.54 26.14
CA SER A 187 25.11 -27.78 27.57
C SER A 187 23.68 -27.37 27.96
N GLU A 188 23.19 -26.25 27.43
CA GLU A 188 21.88 -25.68 27.77
C GLU A 188 20.74 -26.44 27.06
N PHE A 189 20.90 -26.72 25.76
CA PHE A 189 19.88 -27.41 24.96
C PHE A 189 20.04 -28.94 24.90
N LYS A 190 21.18 -29.49 25.33
CA LYS A 190 21.50 -30.95 25.36
C LYS A 190 21.45 -31.64 23.99
N ILE A 191 21.80 -30.91 22.93
CA ILE A 191 21.63 -31.32 21.52
C ILE A 191 22.92 -31.11 20.73
N ARG A 192 23.15 -31.89 19.68
CA ARG A 192 24.31 -31.72 18.77
C ARG A 192 24.13 -30.45 17.93
N VAL A 193 24.95 -29.44 18.21
CA VAL A 193 24.98 -28.14 17.53
C VAL A 193 25.78 -28.22 16.24
N GLU A 194 25.19 -27.83 15.11
CA GLU A 194 25.89 -27.57 13.84
C GLU A 194 25.75 -26.09 13.49
N MET A 195 26.89 -25.38 13.39
CA MET A 195 26.92 -23.98 12.97
C MET A 195 27.06 -23.90 11.45
N ARG A 196 26.16 -23.18 10.77
CA ARG A 196 26.18 -23.04 9.30
C ARG A 196 26.09 -21.58 8.86
N GLN A 197 27.17 -21.09 8.26
CA GLN A 197 27.22 -19.75 7.69
C GLN A 197 26.26 -19.66 6.47
N ILE A 198 25.55 -18.54 6.39
CA ILE A 198 24.60 -18.20 5.34
C ILE A 198 25.01 -16.85 4.72
N SER A 199 24.75 -16.65 3.43
CA SER A 199 24.99 -15.36 2.79
C SER A 199 23.89 -14.34 3.09
N LEU A 200 24.23 -13.06 3.17
CA LEU A 200 23.30 -11.92 3.38
C LEU A 200 22.02 -11.96 2.51
N ARG A 201 22.08 -12.55 1.30
CA ARG A 201 20.91 -12.70 0.41
C ARG A 201 20.00 -13.86 0.83
N GLN A 202 20.57 -14.97 1.26
CA GLN A 202 19.82 -16.12 1.79
C GLN A 202 19.27 -15.83 3.20
N GLU A 203 19.97 -15.02 4.00
CA GLU A 203 19.45 -14.44 5.24
C GLU A 203 18.20 -13.61 4.98
N ALA A 204 18.26 -12.64 4.05
CA ALA A 204 17.09 -11.87 3.63
C ALA A 204 15.98 -12.76 3.02
N GLY A 205 16.32 -13.88 2.38
CA GLY A 205 15.37 -14.88 1.89
C GLY A 205 14.68 -15.69 2.99
N ARG A 206 15.35 -15.97 4.12
CA ARG A 206 14.75 -16.66 5.28
C ARG A 206 13.93 -15.72 6.18
N ILE A 207 14.39 -14.48 6.38
CA ILE A 207 13.67 -13.44 7.13
C ILE A 207 12.44 -12.96 6.34
N GLY A 208 12.54 -12.93 5.01
CA GLY A 208 11.53 -12.34 4.14
C GLY A 208 11.54 -10.81 4.17
N GLY A 209 10.54 -10.21 3.55
CA GLY A 209 10.39 -8.75 3.49
C GLY A 209 9.78 -8.28 2.16
N ILE A 210 9.71 -6.96 1.99
CA ILE A 210 9.17 -6.30 0.80
C ILE A 210 10.34 -5.61 0.07
N GLY A 211 10.43 -5.81 -1.25
CA GLY A 211 11.40 -5.15 -2.12
C GLY A 211 10.94 -3.76 -2.59
N ILE A 212 11.86 -3.00 -3.19
CA ILE A 212 11.58 -1.64 -3.70
C ILE A 212 10.47 -1.59 -4.78
N CYS A 213 10.13 -2.74 -5.38
CA CYS A 213 9.01 -2.90 -6.32
C CYS A 213 7.65 -3.12 -5.64
N GLY A 214 7.55 -2.99 -4.30
CA GLY A 214 6.31 -3.17 -3.54
C GLY A 214 5.83 -4.63 -3.39
N ARG A 215 6.50 -5.59 -4.04
CA ARG A 215 6.29 -7.03 -3.89
C ARG A 215 7.20 -7.60 -2.80
N GLU A 216 6.81 -8.76 -2.28
CA GLU A 216 7.69 -9.60 -1.44
C GLU A 216 9.01 -9.96 -2.14
N LEU A 217 10.03 -10.32 -1.36
CA LEU A 217 11.36 -10.64 -1.91
C LEU A 217 11.30 -11.86 -2.85
N CYS A 218 11.86 -11.72 -4.05
CA CYS A 218 12.05 -12.82 -5.00
C CYS A 218 12.89 -13.97 -4.40
N CYS A 219 13.73 -13.66 -3.41
CA CYS A 219 14.60 -14.60 -2.69
C CYS A 219 13.85 -15.50 -1.68
N SER A 220 12.70 -15.07 -1.16
CA SER A 220 11.87 -15.84 -0.22
C SER A 220 10.79 -16.66 -0.94
N THR A 221 10.42 -16.26 -2.16
CA THR A 221 9.33 -16.84 -2.95
C THR A 221 9.78 -17.97 -3.88
N TRP A 222 10.62 -17.68 -4.88
CA TRP A 222 10.89 -18.61 -5.99
C TRP A 222 12.32 -18.60 -6.53
N ILE A 223 13.09 -17.52 -6.37
CA ILE A 223 14.51 -17.50 -6.73
C ILE A 223 15.31 -18.09 -5.55
N HIS A 224 15.67 -19.36 -5.66
CA HIS A 224 16.54 -20.05 -4.69
C HIS A 224 17.99 -20.24 -5.20
N ASP A 225 18.20 -20.21 -6.52
CA ASP A 225 19.52 -20.22 -7.14
C ASP A 225 19.95 -18.79 -7.51
N PHE A 226 21.18 -18.42 -7.16
CA PHE A 226 21.67 -17.04 -7.23
C PHE A 226 23.00 -16.94 -7.98
N LYS A 227 22.92 -16.71 -9.29
CA LYS A 227 24.06 -16.24 -10.10
C LYS A 227 24.64 -14.94 -9.51
N SER A 228 25.93 -14.71 -9.70
CA SER A 228 26.57 -13.42 -9.45
C SER A 228 25.99 -12.35 -10.40
N VAL A 229 25.84 -11.13 -9.89
CA VAL A 229 25.33 -9.97 -10.64
C VAL A 229 26.50 -9.03 -10.88
N SER A 230 26.71 -8.59 -12.12
CA SER A 230 27.75 -7.62 -12.48
C SER A 230 27.16 -6.22 -12.66
N THR A 231 28.01 -5.20 -12.58
CA THR A 231 27.62 -3.81 -12.90
C THR A 231 27.40 -3.58 -14.40
N ALA A 232 27.79 -4.52 -15.26
CA ALA A 232 27.55 -4.45 -16.70
C ALA A 232 26.06 -4.60 -17.06
N ALA A 233 25.31 -5.45 -16.35
CA ALA A 233 23.87 -5.62 -16.56
C ALA A 233 23.10 -4.29 -16.42
N ALA A 234 23.48 -3.47 -15.44
CA ALA A 234 22.88 -2.14 -15.24
C ALA A 234 23.16 -1.16 -16.39
N ARG A 235 24.27 -1.33 -17.14
CA ARG A 235 24.60 -0.50 -18.31
C ARG A 235 23.68 -0.82 -19.50
N TYR A 236 23.47 -2.10 -19.83
CA TYR A 236 22.56 -2.51 -20.91
C TYR A 236 21.11 -2.06 -20.65
N GLN A 237 20.72 -1.93 -19.38
CA GLN A 237 19.40 -1.47 -18.96
C GLN A 237 19.30 0.07 -18.83
N ASN A 238 20.38 0.80 -19.12
CA ASN A 238 20.50 2.27 -18.96
C ASN A 238 20.17 2.79 -17.54
N LEU A 239 20.38 1.98 -16.49
CA LEU A 239 20.21 2.43 -15.11
C LEU A 239 21.40 3.28 -14.64
N SER A 240 21.12 4.37 -13.92
CA SER A 240 22.16 5.18 -13.28
C SER A 240 23.02 4.32 -12.33
N LEU A 241 24.35 4.41 -12.44
CA LEU A 241 25.31 3.54 -11.76
C LEU A 241 25.48 3.82 -10.24
N ASN A 242 24.44 4.36 -9.59
CA ASN A 242 24.44 4.72 -8.17
C ASN A 242 24.22 3.47 -7.29
N PRO A 243 25.12 3.16 -6.33
CA PRO A 243 25.03 1.93 -5.55
C PRO A 243 23.72 1.81 -4.76
N SER A 244 23.26 2.89 -4.13
CA SER A 244 22.00 2.91 -3.37
C SER A 244 20.76 2.59 -4.20
N LYS A 245 20.78 2.85 -5.51
CA LYS A 245 19.71 2.46 -6.44
C LYS A 245 19.85 1.01 -6.91
N LEU A 246 21.08 0.52 -7.13
CA LEU A 246 21.35 -0.82 -7.66
C LEU A 246 21.39 -1.94 -6.59
N SER A 247 21.68 -1.63 -5.33
CA SER A 247 21.65 -2.59 -4.21
C SER A 247 20.22 -3.01 -3.85
N GLY A 248 20.04 -4.28 -3.49
CA GLY A 248 18.80 -4.81 -2.92
C GLY A 248 18.83 -4.79 -1.38
N GLN A 249 17.75 -5.25 -0.76
CA GLN A 249 17.62 -5.28 0.71
C GLN A 249 18.71 -6.09 1.43
N CYS A 250 19.35 -7.03 0.71
CA CYS A 250 20.50 -7.81 1.17
C CYS A 250 21.87 -7.10 1.05
N GLY A 251 21.90 -5.77 0.85
CA GLY A 251 23.10 -4.94 0.67
C GLY A 251 23.82 -5.11 -0.68
N ARG A 252 23.79 -6.32 -1.26
CA ARG A 252 24.37 -6.66 -2.57
C ARG A 252 23.44 -6.22 -3.72
N LEU A 253 24.00 -6.12 -4.94
CA LEU A 253 23.27 -5.79 -6.17
C LEU A 253 21.97 -6.61 -6.34
N LYS A 254 20.90 -5.97 -6.85
CA LYS A 254 19.61 -6.62 -7.10
C LYS A 254 19.75 -7.75 -8.12
N CYS A 255 19.25 -8.94 -7.78
CA CYS A 255 19.17 -10.08 -8.71
C CYS A 255 18.18 -9.84 -9.86
N CYS A 256 17.24 -8.89 -9.72
CA CYS A 256 16.36 -8.44 -10.80
C CYS A 256 17.14 -7.99 -12.04
N LEU A 257 18.32 -7.37 -11.86
CA LEU A 257 19.19 -6.93 -12.97
C LEU A 257 19.53 -8.09 -13.91
N ASN A 258 19.87 -9.28 -13.38
CA ASN A 258 20.14 -10.47 -14.20
C ASN A 258 18.86 -11.15 -14.70
N TYR A 259 17.73 -11.03 -13.99
CA TYR A 259 16.46 -11.65 -14.39
C TYR A 259 15.79 -10.92 -15.56
N GLU A 260 15.91 -9.60 -15.60
CA GLU A 260 15.34 -8.76 -16.65
C GLU A 260 16.27 -8.64 -17.87
N LEU A 261 17.58 -8.93 -17.72
CA LEU A 261 18.60 -8.68 -18.74
C LEU A 261 18.27 -9.29 -20.11
N ASP A 262 17.87 -10.56 -20.13
CA ASP A 262 17.57 -11.29 -21.36
C ASP A 262 16.43 -10.60 -22.15
N THR A 263 15.41 -10.10 -21.45
CA THR A 263 14.30 -9.31 -22.02
C THR A 263 14.76 -7.95 -22.56
N TYR A 264 15.67 -7.27 -21.86
CA TYR A 264 16.26 -6.02 -22.38
C TYR A 264 17.14 -6.25 -23.60
N MET A 265 17.88 -7.37 -23.68
CA MET A 265 18.70 -7.71 -24.84
C MET A 265 17.83 -7.95 -26.08
N ALA A 266 16.81 -8.81 -25.98
CA ALA A 266 15.86 -9.03 -27.07
C ALA A 266 15.14 -7.73 -27.51
N ALA A 267 14.79 -6.85 -26.56
CA ALA A 267 14.16 -5.57 -26.88
C ALA A 267 15.13 -4.54 -27.50
N LEU A 268 16.46 -4.73 -27.38
CA LEU A 268 17.47 -3.88 -28.03
C LEU A 268 17.77 -4.31 -29.47
N GLU A 269 17.61 -5.60 -29.81
CA GLU A 269 17.81 -6.13 -31.18
C GLU A 269 16.85 -5.48 -32.20
N ASP A 270 15.65 -5.12 -31.75
CA ASP A 270 14.64 -4.41 -32.56
C ASP A 270 15.01 -2.95 -32.87
N ILE A 271 15.89 -2.30 -32.09
CA ILE A 271 16.04 -0.84 -32.06
C ILE A 271 17.22 -0.40 -32.95
N PRO A 272 17.00 0.52 -33.92
CA PRO A 272 18.08 1.00 -34.75
C PRO A 272 19.08 1.83 -33.94
N GLN A 273 20.37 1.63 -34.19
CA GLN A 273 21.42 2.50 -33.66
C GLN A 273 21.55 3.74 -34.55
N ILE A 274 21.73 4.91 -33.94
CA ILE A 274 21.76 6.22 -34.61
C ILE A 274 23.05 6.94 -34.25
N GLU A 275 24.05 6.84 -35.13
CA GLU A 275 25.31 7.59 -35.01
C GLU A 275 25.25 8.97 -35.65
N LYS A 276 24.39 9.15 -36.67
CA LYS A 276 24.21 10.38 -37.45
C LYS A 276 22.82 10.96 -37.17
N PRO A 277 22.66 12.30 -37.04
CA PRO A 277 21.33 12.90 -36.95
C PRO A 277 20.51 12.57 -38.20
N LEU A 278 19.21 12.32 -38.03
CA LEU A 278 18.30 12.11 -39.16
C LEU A 278 18.14 13.44 -39.89
N GLN A 279 18.12 13.43 -41.22
CA GLN A 279 17.81 14.62 -42.00
C GLN A 279 16.32 14.61 -42.35
N THR A 280 15.68 15.76 -42.19
CA THR A 280 14.36 16.11 -42.74
C THR A 280 14.46 17.51 -43.39
N GLU A 281 13.48 17.89 -44.19
CA GLU A 281 13.46 19.22 -44.82
C GLU A 281 13.30 20.34 -43.78
N THR A 282 12.62 20.03 -42.68
CA THR A 282 12.52 20.84 -41.44
C THR A 282 13.85 20.96 -40.68
N GLY A 283 14.79 20.03 -40.85
CA GLY A 283 16.18 20.17 -40.38
C GLY A 283 16.79 18.89 -39.79
N PRO A 284 18.07 18.94 -39.35
CA PRO A 284 18.73 17.80 -38.74
C PRO A 284 18.19 17.51 -37.33
N ALA A 285 17.58 16.34 -37.16
CA ALA A 285 16.99 15.86 -35.92
C ALA A 285 17.99 15.01 -35.10
N LYS A 286 18.25 15.41 -33.86
CA LYS A 286 19.16 14.72 -32.94
C LYS A 286 18.39 13.83 -31.96
N LEU A 287 18.86 12.60 -31.77
CA LEU A 287 18.32 11.67 -30.77
C LEU A 287 18.67 12.15 -29.35
N GLN A 288 17.66 12.26 -28.48
CA GLN A 288 17.80 12.65 -27.07
C GLN A 288 17.56 11.48 -26.10
N LYS A 289 16.60 10.59 -26.41
CA LYS A 289 16.17 9.51 -25.52
C LYS A 289 15.57 8.33 -26.30
N THR A 290 15.86 7.11 -25.86
CA THR A 290 15.25 5.87 -26.36
C THR A 290 14.38 5.22 -25.28
N ASP A 291 13.10 5.00 -25.56
CA ASP A 291 12.17 4.27 -24.69
C ASP A 291 12.00 2.83 -25.19
N ILE A 292 12.95 1.98 -24.79
CA ILE A 292 13.10 0.58 -25.24
C ILE A 292 11.75 -0.17 -25.28
N PHE A 293 11.04 -0.21 -24.16
CA PHE A 293 9.78 -0.96 -24.03
C PHE A 293 8.60 -0.40 -24.85
N ARG A 294 8.65 0.86 -25.29
CA ARG A 294 7.61 1.45 -26.14
C ARG A 294 7.98 1.45 -27.63
N LYS A 295 9.19 1.02 -27.99
CA LYS A 295 9.78 1.18 -29.33
C LYS A 295 9.66 2.64 -29.83
N LEU A 296 9.85 3.60 -28.91
CA LEU A 296 9.80 5.04 -29.20
C LEU A 296 11.19 5.68 -29.04
N MET A 297 11.51 6.60 -29.93
CA MET A 297 12.74 7.38 -29.95
C MET A 297 12.39 8.87 -30.00
N TRP A 298 13.00 9.66 -29.12
CA TRP A 298 12.71 11.09 -28.97
C TRP A 298 13.79 11.92 -29.63
N PHE A 299 13.38 12.81 -30.53
CA PHE A 299 14.27 13.70 -31.28
C PHE A 299 13.97 15.17 -31.00
N SER A 300 15.02 15.99 -31.08
CA SER A 300 14.94 17.45 -31.08
C SER A 300 15.62 18.02 -32.34
N TYR A 301 14.99 18.99 -33.00
CA TYR A 301 15.66 19.80 -34.01
C TYR A 301 16.66 20.77 -33.34
N ASN A 302 17.68 21.22 -34.07
CA ASN A 302 18.70 22.14 -33.52
C ASN A 302 18.13 23.49 -33.01
N ASN A 303 16.97 23.91 -33.51
CA ASN A 303 16.39 25.24 -33.26
C ASN A 303 15.28 25.23 -32.21
N GLU A 304 14.81 24.05 -31.77
CA GLU A 304 13.66 23.92 -30.87
C GLU A 304 13.95 22.97 -29.72
N ASN A 305 13.48 23.32 -28.53
CA ASN A 305 13.57 22.46 -27.34
C ASN A 305 12.39 21.46 -27.24
N ASN A 306 11.55 21.39 -28.28
CA ASN A 306 10.43 20.47 -28.41
C ASN A 306 10.93 19.06 -28.71
N TRP A 307 10.31 18.04 -28.08
CA TRP A 307 10.70 16.64 -28.25
C TRP A 307 9.64 15.89 -29.07
N HIS A 308 10.02 15.40 -30.25
CA HIS A 308 9.18 14.62 -31.14
C HIS A 308 9.40 13.12 -30.91
N SER A 309 8.34 12.36 -30.62
CA SER A 309 8.39 10.90 -30.39
C SER A 309 8.05 10.13 -31.67
N ILE A 310 8.99 9.31 -32.16
CA ILE A 310 8.87 8.52 -33.38
C ILE A 310 8.96 7.02 -33.04
N THR A 311 8.27 6.15 -33.78
CA THR A 311 8.43 4.70 -33.64
C THR A 311 9.75 4.20 -34.25
N CYS A 312 10.34 3.14 -33.69
CA CYS A 312 11.58 2.55 -34.21
C CYS A 312 11.46 2.06 -35.67
N GLU A 313 10.25 1.67 -36.10
CA GLU A 313 9.94 1.30 -37.49
C GLU A 313 10.07 2.52 -38.43
N ARG A 314 9.39 3.62 -38.09
CA ARG A 314 9.46 4.88 -38.83
C ARG A 314 10.87 5.48 -38.84
N VAL A 315 11.66 5.28 -37.78
CA VAL A 315 13.08 5.64 -37.75
C VAL A 315 13.89 4.83 -38.78
N LYS A 316 13.65 3.52 -38.92
CA LYS A 316 14.32 2.69 -39.95
C LYS A 316 13.96 3.17 -41.36
N GLU A 317 12.70 3.49 -41.63
CA GLU A 317 12.29 4.11 -42.90
C GLU A 317 13.08 5.39 -43.20
N ILE A 318 13.18 6.31 -42.22
CA ILE A 318 13.88 7.59 -42.38
C ILE A 318 15.40 7.37 -42.54
N GLN A 319 15.99 6.35 -41.91
CA GLN A 319 17.39 5.98 -42.15
C GLN A 319 17.57 5.47 -43.59
N GLU A 320 16.73 4.54 -44.06
CA GLU A 320 16.76 4.04 -45.43
C GLU A 320 16.54 5.14 -46.48
N MET A 321 15.64 6.10 -46.23
CA MET A 321 15.42 7.25 -47.11
C MET A 321 16.67 8.14 -47.18
N ASN A 322 17.29 8.43 -46.02
CA ASN A 322 18.51 9.23 -45.95
C ASN A 322 19.72 8.53 -46.60
N GLU A 323 19.84 7.20 -46.50
CA GLU A 323 20.85 6.42 -47.24
C GLU A 323 20.63 6.48 -48.77
N LYS A 324 19.36 6.57 -49.19
CA LYS A 324 18.96 6.79 -50.59
C LYS A 324 19.04 8.28 -51.00
N ASN A 325 19.52 9.17 -50.12
CA ASN A 325 19.58 10.63 -50.26
C ASN A 325 18.21 11.30 -50.52
N ILE A 326 17.12 10.67 -50.08
CA ILE A 326 15.77 11.23 -50.10
C ILE A 326 15.50 11.82 -48.72
N ILE A 327 15.32 13.15 -48.66
CA ILE A 327 15.02 13.86 -47.42
C ILE A 327 13.50 13.89 -47.23
N PRO A 328 12.93 13.32 -46.15
CA PRO A 328 11.50 13.42 -45.88
C PRO A 328 11.12 14.78 -45.29
N PHE A 329 9.92 15.28 -45.63
CA PHE A 329 9.36 16.55 -45.17
C PHE A 329 9.32 16.65 -43.63
N ASP A 330 8.70 15.65 -42.99
CA ASP A 330 8.52 15.59 -41.54
C ASP A 330 8.90 14.24 -40.93
N LEU A 331 9.28 14.29 -39.65
CA LEU A 331 9.55 13.11 -38.82
C LEU A 331 8.34 12.17 -38.71
N HIS A 332 7.12 12.72 -38.78
CA HIS A 332 5.87 11.96 -38.66
C HIS A 332 5.28 11.55 -40.02
N ASN A 333 5.17 12.48 -40.98
CA ASN A 333 4.44 12.28 -42.24
C ASN A 333 5.35 12.44 -43.46
N ASN A 334 5.15 11.60 -44.49
CA ASN A 334 5.84 11.66 -45.78
C ASN A 334 5.18 12.58 -46.83
N LYS A 335 4.08 13.27 -46.47
CA LYS A 335 3.31 14.13 -47.38
C LYS A 335 2.81 15.38 -46.65
N GLU A 336 2.67 16.46 -47.40
CA GLU A 336 1.78 17.56 -47.06
C GLU A 336 0.30 17.09 -46.99
N LYS A 337 -0.57 17.92 -46.41
CA LYS A 337 -1.93 17.53 -46.05
C LYS A 337 -2.85 17.45 -47.28
N GLU A 338 -3.25 16.23 -47.66
CA GLU A 338 -4.40 16.01 -48.57
C GLU A 338 -5.73 16.54 -47.99
N PHE A 339 -5.75 16.86 -46.69
CA PHE A 339 -6.88 17.37 -45.91
C PHE A 339 -7.50 18.68 -46.46
N ASP A 340 -6.70 19.54 -47.09
CA ASP A 340 -7.17 20.87 -47.50
C ASP A 340 -8.07 20.81 -48.74
N GLU A 341 -7.91 19.82 -49.63
CA GLU A 341 -8.73 19.70 -50.84
C GLU A 341 -10.20 19.32 -50.56
N GLU A 342 -10.47 18.46 -49.57
CA GLU A 342 -11.85 18.05 -49.25
C GLU A 342 -12.61 19.14 -48.47
N VAL A 343 -11.91 19.89 -47.61
CA VAL A 343 -12.46 21.06 -46.93
C VAL A 343 -12.77 22.18 -47.94
N LEU A 344 -11.90 22.39 -48.94
CA LEU A 344 -12.15 23.33 -50.04
C LEU A 344 -13.32 22.89 -50.93
N LYS A 345 -13.50 21.59 -51.20
CA LYS A 345 -14.65 21.09 -52.00
C LYS A 345 -15.98 21.24 -51.27
N SER A 346 -16.04 20.85 -50.00
CA SER A 346 -17.27 20.89 -49.19
C SER A 346 -17.76 22.32 -48.89
N THR A 347 -16.86 23.25 -48.58
CA THR A 347 -17.23 24.67 -48.40
C THR A 347 -17.79 25.31 -49.68
N LEU A 348 -17.24 24.98 -50.85
CA LEU A 348 -17.72 25.46 -52.16
C LEU A 348 -19.11 24.90 -52.52
N GLU A 349 -19.49 23.73 -51.99
CA GLU A 349 -20.82 23.15 -52.18
C GLU A 349 -21.89 23.80 -51.28
N LEU A 350 -21.54 24.13 -50.03
CA LEU A 350 -22.42 24.88 -49.12
C LEU A 350 -22.79 26.26 -49.69
N GLU A 351 -21.83 27.01 -50.23
CA GLU A 351 -22.11 28.29 -50.90
C GLU A 351 -23.14 28.15 -52.04
N ARG A 352 -23.04 27.07 -52.84
CA ARG A 352 -23.93 26.82 -53.97
C ARG A 352 -25.35 26.54 -53.50
N LEU A 353 -25.51 25.85 -52.37
CA LEU A 353 -26.81 25.60 -51.74
C LEU A 353 -27.43 26.91 -51.20
N ASP A 354 -26.68 27.73 -50.47
CA ASP A 354 -27.21 28.98 -49.91
C ASP A 354 -27.63 29.99 -51.00
N LYS A 355 -26.83 30.11 -52.07
CA LYS A 355 -27.19 30.89 -53.26
C LYS A 355 -28.53 30.39 -53.85
N LYS A 356 -28.79 29.08 -53.84
CA LYS A 356 -30.05 28.42 -54.28
C LYS A 356 -31.24 28.67 -53.33
N PHE A 357 -31.02 28.78 -52.02
CA PHE A 357 -32.09 29.07 -51.04
C PHE A 357 -32.43 30.57 -50.93
N SER A 358 -31.46 31.47 -51.15
CA SER A 358 -31.66 32.92 -51.09
C SER A 358 -32.74 33.42 -52.07
N THR A 359 -32.78 32.86 -53.29
CA THR A 359 -33.73 33.24 -54.35
C THR A 359 -35.17 32.85 -54.00
N LYS A 360 -35.38 31.70 -53.34
CA LYS A 360 -36.69 31.29 -52.80
C LYS A 360 -37.19 32.23 -51.69
N LYS A 361 -36.29 32.79 -50.86
CA LYS A 361 -36.67 33.75 -49.81
C LYS A 361 -37.17 35.09 -50.38
N LYS A 362 -36.64 35.57 -51.52
CA LYS A 362 -37.12 36.81 -52.17
C LYS A 362 -38.57 36.70 -52.67
N LYS A 363 -38.88 35.72 -53.52
CA LYS A 363 -40.25 35.53 -54.07
C LYS A 363 -41.33 35.43 -52.98
N LYS A 364 -41.03 34.75 -51.86
CA LYS A 364 -41.97 34.56 -50.75
C LYS A 364 -42.18 35.79 -49.85
N LYS A 365 -41.43 36.88 -50.09
CA LYS A 365 -41.63 38.18 -49.40
C LYS A 365 -42.59 39.08 -50.18
N GLU A 366 -42.44 39.14 -51.50
CA GLU A 366 -43.25 39.96 -52.42
C GLU A 366 -44.74 39.56 -52.36
N GLU A 367 -45.05 38.25 -52.29
CA GLU A 367 -46.43 37.76 -52.08
C GLU A 367 -47.05 38.22 -50.75
N ARG A 368 -46.24 38.36 -49.67
CA ARG A 368 -46.74 38.74 -48.34
C ARG A 368 -47.08 40.22 -48.23
N GLU A 369 -46.33 41.09 -48.91
CA GLU A 369 -46.50 42.55 -48.82
C GLU A 369 -47.75 43.02 -49.59
N GLN A 370 -48.21 42.29 -50.62
CA GLN A 370 -49.50 42.55 -51.28
C GLN A 370 -50.71 42.17 -50.40
N ILE A 371 -50.57 41.19 -49.50
CA ILE A 371 -51.65 40.71 -48.63
C ILE A 371 -51.88 41.64 -47.44
N THR A 372 -50.82 42.22 -46.86
CA THR A 372 -50.93 43.16 -45.72
C THR A 372 -51.60 44.48 -46.11
N LEU A 373 -51.30 45.03 -47.30
CA LEU A 373 -51.92 46.25 -47.83
C LEU A 373 -53.45 46.15 -47.95
N ARG A 374 -54.01 44.96 -48.19
CA ARG A 374 -55.47 44.75 -48.25
C ARG A 374 -56.15 44.72 -46.87
N LYS A 375 -55.42 44.46 -45.78
CA LYS A 375 -55.99 44.41 -44.41
C LYS A 375 -56.03 45.76 -43.68
N LEU A 376 -55.32 46.77 -44.16
CA LEU A 376 -55.19 48.08 -43.48
C LEU A 376 -56.30 49.10 -43.83
N LYS A 377 -57.35 48.72 -44.56
CA LYS A 377 -58.49 49.58 -44.92
C LYS A 377 -59.77 49.35 -44.11
N GLY A 378 -59.75 48.50 -43.08
CA GLY A 378 -60.90 48.22 -42.21
C GLY A 378 -60.64 48.55 -40.74
N LEU A 379 -61.68 49.06 -40.08
CA LEU A 379 -61.83 49.27 -38.62
C LEU A 379 -61.02 50.44 -38.00
N LYS A 380 -61.77 51.49 -37.59
CA LYS A 380 -61.42 52.48 -36.56
C LYS A 380 -62.53 52.48 -35.50
N ALA A 381 -62.20 52.41 -34.22
CA ALA A 381 -62.96 52.98 -33.09
C ALA A 381 -62.21 52.71 -31.75
N GLU A 382 -61.87 53.79 -31.03
CA GLU A 382 -62.22 54.11 -29.62
C GLU A 382 -62.32 52.98 -28.54
N ASN A 383 -61.94 53.17 -27.27
CA ASN A 383 -61.50 54.38 -26.52
C ASN A 383 -60.49 54.04 -25.38
N SER A 384 -60.11 55.04 -24.55
CA SER A 384 -58.99 54.99 -23.55
C SER A 384 -59.41 55.68 -22.22
N PRO A 385 -58.55 55.98 -21.20
CA PRO A 385 -57.09 55.78 -21.03
C PRO A 385 -56.63 55.32 -19.61
N LEU A 386 -55.32 55.56 -19.31
CA LEU A 386 -54.60 55.45 -18.00
C LEU A 386 -54.04 54.04 -17.69
N LYS A 387 -52.98 53.78 -16.88
CA LYS A 387 -51.86 54.50 -16.19
C LYS A 387 -50.84 53.39 -15.74
N ARG A 388 -49.53 53.54 -15.44
CA ARG A 388 -48.53 54.65 -15.45
C ARG A 388 -47.06 54.11 -15.38
N THR A 389 -46.25 54.25 -16.44
CA THR A 389 -44.74 54.27 -16.40
C THR A 389 -43.99 52.92 -16.09
N PRO A 390 -42.63 52.83 -16.00
CA PRO A 390 -41.85 52.23 -17.11
C PRO A 390 -40.78 51.15 -16.73
N LYS A 391 -40.24 50.41 -17.71
CA LYS A 391 -38.97 49.66 -17.57
C LYS A 391 -38.07 49.80 -18.80
N LYS A 392 -36.75 49.76 -18.56
CA LYS A 392 -35.67 49.96 -19.55
C LYS A 392 -35.30 48.66 -20.30
N ILE A 393 -34.69 48.84 -21.46
CA ILE A 393 -33.97 47.83 -22.25
C ILE A 393 -32.65 47.47 -21.55
N PRO A 394 -32.26 46.19 -21.48
CA PRO A 394 -30.87 45.75 -21.45
C PRO A 394 -30.39 45.34 -22.85
N LEU A 395 -29.16 45.70 -23.20
CA LEU A 395 -28.48 45.23 -24.43
C LEU A 395 -27.79 43.88 -24.17
N ILE A 396 -27.65 43.06 -25.22
CA ILE A 396 -26.88 41.82 -25.22
C ILE A 396 -25.56 42.05 -25.98
N PRO A 397 -24.42 41.61 -25.43
CA PRO A 397 -23.24 41.30 -26.23
C PRO A 397 -22.80 39.83 -26.08
N VAL A 398 -22.84 39.12 -27.21
CA VAL A 398 -21.86 38.11 -27.70
C VAL A 398 -21.39 36.98 -26.77
N GLN A 399 -21.68 35.75 -27.20
CA GLN A 399 -20.83 34.56 -27.05
C GLN A 399 -20.31 34.12 -28.43
N PRO A 400 -19.19 33.38 -28.50
CA PRO A 400 -19.06 32.18 -29.33
C PRO A 400 -19.23 30.92 -28.44
N GLU A 401 -19.96 29.88 -28.84
CA GLU A 401 -19.49 28.79 -29.72
C GLU A 401 -18.25 28.09 -29.11
N ALA A 402 -18.31 26.97 -28.38
CA ALA A 402 -19.17 25.76 -28.39
C ALA A 402 -18.82 24.72 -29.47
N GLN A 403 -18.68 23.45 -29.04
CA GLN A 403 -18.67 22.27 -29.89
C GLN A 403 -19.73 21.28 -29.41
N GLU A 404 -20.51 20.79 -30.37
CA GLU A 404 -21.49 19.70 -30.24
C GLU A 404 -20.80 18.37 -30.67
N THR A 405 -21.30 17.15 -30.45
CA THR A 405 -22.60 16.67 -29.89
C THR A 405 -22.42 15.25 -29.31
N GLU A 406 -23.35 14.81 -28.45
CA GLU A 406 -23.68 13.39 -28.31
C GLU A 406 -24.85 13.02 -29.24
N GLU A 407 -24.92 11.78 -29.74
CA GLU A 407 -26.18 11.19 -30.23
C GLU A 407 -26.84 10.31 -29.16
N ALA A 408 -28.17 10.16 -29.21
CA ALA A 408 -28.97 9.66 -28.09
C ALA A 408 -30.11 8.71 -28.49
N GLY A 409 -30.59 7.92 -27.52
CA GLY A 409 -31.87 7.20 -27.57
C GLY A 409 -31.75 5.74 -27.09
N LEU A 410 -32.56 5.26 -26.14
CA LEU A 410 -34.02 5.34 -26.13
C LEU A 410 -34.58 5.45 -24.69
N ALA A 411 -35.89 5.74 -24.56
CA ALA A 411 -36.58 5.93 -23.28
C ALA A 411 -37.47 4.73 -22.90
N GLU A 412 -37.94 4.66 -21.65
CA GLU A 412 -39.36 4.90 -21.32
C GLU A 412 -39.65 5.04 -19.80
N LYS A 413 -40.55 5.99 -19.50
CA LYS A 413 -41.61 5.99 -18.47
C LYS A 413 -41.47 5.07 -17.24
N THR A 414 -41.48 5.68 -16.04
CA THR A 414 -42.73 5.90 -15.27
C THR A 414 -42.48 6.83 -14.07
N ASN A 415 -43.53 7.14 -13.31
CA ASN A 415 -43.56 8.25 -12.35
C ASN A 415 -44.33 7.83 -11.08
N ARG A 416 -44.05 8.52 -9.96
CA ARG A 416 -44.82 8.66 -8.72
C ARG A 416 -44.51 7.74 -7.51
N ARG A 417 -43.87 8.39 -6.52
CA ARG A 417 -44.40 8.65 -5.16
C ARG A 417 -44.54 7.50 -4.14
N LYS A 418 -43.87 7.75 -3.00
CA LYS A 418 -44.39 7.93 -1.63
C LYS A 418 -44.13 6.83 -0.57
N MET A 419 -43.83 7.37 0.62
CA MET A 419 -44.11 6.86 1.97
C MET A 419 -43.25 5.70 2.50
N HIS A 420 -42.21 6.10 3.24
CA HIS A 420 -41.73 5.37 4.40
C HIS A 420 -42.89 4.97 5.32
N HIS A 421 -42.79 3.79 5.95
CA HIS A 421 -43.25 3.68 7.33
C HIS A 421 -42.37 2.76 8.19
N LYS A 422 -42.40 3.07 9.48
CA LYS A 422 -41.51 2.68 10.59
C LYS A 422 -41.13 1.20 10.77
N ALA A 423 -39.91 1.04 11.32
CA ALA A 423 -39.54 0.27 12.53
C ALA A 423 -38.87 -1.12 12.43
N GLN A 424 -37.66 -1.15 13.02
CA GLN A 424 -37.07 -2.17 13.90
C GLN A 424 -37.05 -3.65 13.47
N ILE A 425 -35.83 -4.21 13.40
CA ILE A 425 -35.42 -5.31 14.30
C ILE A 425 -33.88 -5.42 14.41
N LYS A 426 -33.39 -5.16 15.63
CA LYS A 426 -32.50 -6.04 16.42
C LYS A 426 -31.44 -6.86 15.65
N LYS A 427 -30.21 -6.35 15.53
CA LYS A 427 -29.01 -7.20 15.34
C LYS A 427 -28.36 -7.50 16.69
N LEU A 428 -28.18 -8.78 16.98
CA LEU A 428 -27.22 -9.24 18.00
C LEU A 428 -25.81 -9.22 17.39
N LEU A 429 -24.81 -8.94 18.21
CA LEU A 429 -23.39 -9.20 17.91
C LEU A 429 -22.82 -10.14 18.98
N PRO A 430 -21.86 -11.02 18.63
CA PRO A 430 -21.44 -12.13 19.48
C PRO A 430 -20.48 -11.72 20.61
N VAL A 431 -20.40 -12.59 21.63
CA VAL A 431 -19.52 -12.45 22.79
C VAL A 431 -18.10 -12.91 22.45
N TYR A 432 -17.10 -12.10 22.81
CA TYR A 432 -15.69 -12.54 22.84
C TYR A 432 -15.39 -13.26 24.17
N PRO A 433 -14.76 -14.45 24.16
CA PRO A 433 -14.41 -15.17 25.38
C PRO A 433 -13.20 -14.54 26.08
N SER A 434 -13.30 -14.34 27.39
CA SER A 434 -12.21 -13.80 28.21
C SER A 434 -11.31 -14.91 28.76
N VAL A 435 -10.01 -14.84 28.46
CA VAL A 435 -9.01 -15.79 28.96
C VAL A 435 -8.69 -15.47 30.43
N ARG A 436 -9.08 -16.36 31.34
CA ARG A 436 -8.72 -16.28 32.77
C ARG A 436 -7.34 -16.91 33.02
N THR A 437 -6.34 -16.09 33.34
CA THR A 437 -5.03 -16.57 33.81
C THR A 437 -5.05 -16.86 35.31
N ASN A 438 -5.29 -18.11 35.70
CA ASN A 438 -5.10 -18.57 37.08
C ASN A 438 -3.61 -18.87 37.34
N LEU A 439 -2.90 -18.00 38.08
CA LEU A 439 -1.59 -18.35 38.66
C LEU A 439 -1.75 -18.83 40.12
N PRO A 440 -1.11 -19.93 40.53
CA PRO A 440 -1.15 -20.42 41.90
C PRO A 440 -0.09 -19.76 42.79
N SER A 441 -0.53 -19.01 43.81
CA SER A 441 0.35 -18.34 44.78
C SER A 441 1.06 -19.33 45.71
N ARG A 442 2.31 -19.70 45.41
CA ARG A 442 3.18 -20.46 46.34
C ARG A 442 3.53 -19.59 47.55
N LYS A 443 3.17 -20.07 48.76
CA LYS A 443 3.69 -19.52 50.02
C LYS A 443 5.18 -19.84 50.15
N ILE A 444 6.01 -18.83 50.42
CA ILE A 444 7.38 -19.00 50.89
C ILE A 444 7.52 -18.22 52.21
N ASN A 445 7.88 -18.93 53.28
CA ASN A 445 8.25 -18.32 54.56
C ASN A 445 9.72 -17.90 54.51
N LEU A 446 10.03 -16.69 54.96
CA LEU A 446 11.38 -16.31 55.39
C LEU A 446 11.26 -15.55 56.72
N LYS A 447 12.02 -16.02 57.73
CA LYS A 447 11.95 -15.53 59.11
C LYS A 447 12.84 -14.30 59.34
N THR A 448 12.50 -13.53 60.37
CA THR A 448 13.17 -12.32 60.81
C THR A 448 14.38 -12.57 61.73
N ARG A 449 15.41 -11.72 61.60
CA ARG A 449 16.44 -11.26 62.57
C ARG A 449 17.64 -10.71 61.78
N GLY A 450 18.20 -9.51 61.99
CA GLY A 450 17.80 -8.36 62.84
C GLY A 450 18.90 -7.94 63.82
N LYS A 451 19.29 -6.64 63.80
CA LYS A 451 20.00 -5.84 64.83
C LYS A 451 20.06 -4.36 64.34
N GLU A 452 19.56 -3.39 65.10
CA GLU A 452 20.33 -2.40 65.92
C GLU A 452 21.17 -1.39 65.10
N GLY A 453 20.96 -0.06 65.12
CA GLY A 453 19.85 0.76 65.66
C GLY A 453 20.30 2.14 66.22
N PHE A 454 19.46 3.19 66.15
CA PHE A 454 19.55 4.40 67.01
C PHE A 454 18.22 5.21 67.04
N ARG A 455 18.08 6.16 67.97
CA ARG A 455 16.89 7.00 68.33
C ARG A 455 17.16 8.52 68.07
N PRO A 456 16.26 9.52 68.27
CA PRO A 456 15.07 9.58 69.14
C PRO A 456 13.74 10.02 68.47
N GLU A 457 12.98 10.95 69.07
CA GLU A 457 11.61 10.63 69.54
C GLU A 457 10.68 11.83 69.90
N THR A 458 9.36 11.68 69.65
CA THR A 458 8.22 12.48 70.19
C THR A 458 8.09 13.96 69.71
N ARG A 459 7.01 14.75 69.95
CA ARG A 459 5.80 14.61 70.80
C ARG A 459 4.65 15.56 70.36
N GLY A 460 3.38 15.18 70.61
CA GLY A 460 2.19 16.07 70.66
C GLY A 460 1.66 16.64 69.32
N ASP A 461 0.41 17.07 69.17
CA ASP A 461 -0.78 16.93 70.04
C ASP A 461 -2.09 16.88 69.21
N LYS A 462 -3.20 16.45 69.83
CA LYS A 462 -4.54 16.45 69.20
C LYS A 462 -5.29 17.74 69.52
N ILE A 463 -5.77 18.44 68.50
CA ILE A 463 -6.72 19.56 68.63
C ILE A 463 -8.07 19.15 68.03
N THR A 464 -9.16 19.47 68.72
CA THR A 464 -10.53 19.15 68.32
C THR A 464 -11.05 20.10 67.23
N VAL A 465 -11.79 19.57 66.25
CA VAL A 465 -12.34 20.36 65.15
C VAL A 465 -13.51 21.22 65.65
N GLY A 466 -13.25 22.50 65.88
CA GLY A 466 -14.27 23.51 66.18
C GLY A 466 -15.25 23.69 65.02
N LYS A 467 -16.52 23.95 65.35
CA LYS A 467 -17.64 24.04 64.40
C LYS A 467 -17.64 25.36 63.63
N MET A 468 -16.72 25.50 62.67
CA MET A 468 -16.58 26.70 61.82
C MET A 468 -17.90 27.07 61.12
N SER A 469 -18.19 28.37 61.08
CA SER A 469 -19.45 28.90 60.56
C SER A 469 -19.52 28.90 59.03
N ARG A 470 -20.72 28.70 58.47
CA ARG A 470 -20.97 28.70 57.02
C ARG A 470 -20.48 29.97 56.32
N ASN A 471 -20.45 31.11 57.01
CA ASN A 471 -20.02 32.38 56.45
C ASN A 471 -18.51 32.44 56.21
N LEU A 472 -17.68 31.77 57.04
CA LEU A 472 -16.23 31.70 56.80
C LEU A 472 -15.89 30.78 55.61
N ILE A 473 -16.68 29.71 55.42
CA ILE A 473 -16.58 28.84 54.25
C ILE A 473 -17.02 29.58 52.98
N LEU A 474 -18.09 30.41 53.05
CA LEU A 474 -18.48 31.28 51.94
C LEU A 474 -17.39 32.29 51.60
N LEU A 475 -16.77 32.94 52.60
CA LEU A 475 -15.67 33.89 52.37
C LEU A 475 -14.44 33.21 51.76
N LEU A 476 -14.12 31.96 52.16
CA LEU A 476 -13.08 31.16 51.50
C LEU A 476 -13.44 30.84 50.05
N PHE A 477 -14.69 30.45 49.76
CA PHE A 477 -15.15 30.23 48.37
C PHE A 477 -15.13 31.51 47.52
N ILE A 478 -15.47 32.66 48.11
CA ILE A 478 -15.45 33.97 47.44
C ILE A 478 -13.99 34.41 47.20
N MET A 479 -13.07 34.17 48.13
CA MET A 479 -11.62 34.38 47.92
C MET A 479 -11.05 33.48 46.82
N ILE A 480 -11.51 32.22 46.72
CA ILE A 480 -11.13 31.30 45.64
C ILE A 480 -11.70 31.77 44.28
N TRP A 481 -12.91 32.35 44.25
CA TRP A 481 -13.46 32.99 43.05
C TRP A 481 -12.73 34.29 42.68
N ALA A 482 -12.37 35.13 43.66
CA ALA A 482 -11.61 36.37 43.41
C ALA A 482 -10.16 36.11 42.98
N GLY A 483 -9.57 34.98 43.40
CA GLY A 483 -8.26 34.51 42.94
C GLY A 483 -8.25 33.90 41.52
N ALA A 484 -9.40 33.78 40.85
CA ALA A 484 -9.53 33.16 39.53
C ALA A 484 -9.23 34.10 38.35
N CYS A 485 -8.74 35.32 38.60
CA CYS A 485 -8.15 36.18 37.57
C CYS A 485 -6.67 35.81 37.36
N SER A 486 -6.40 34.66 36.72
CA SER A 486 -5.04 34.29 36.33
C SER A 486 -4.47 35.28 35.30
N GLU A 487 -3.27 35.80 35.55
CA GLU A 487 -2.57 36.76 34.67
C GLU A 487 -2.00 36.11 33.40
N GLY A 488 -2.84 35.38 32.68
CA GLY A 488 -2.47 34.55 31.55
C GLY A 488 -3.62 34.46 30.55
N ARG A 489 -3.79 35.48 29.70
CA ARG A 489 -4.49 35.32 28.42
C ARG A 489 -3.69 34.40 27.51
N GLU A 490 -3.83 33.09 27.76
CA GLU A 490 -3.65 32.05 26.75
C GLU A 490 -4.77 32.20 25.73
N PHE A 491 -4.48 32.06 24.44
CA PHE A 491 -5.52 31.87 23.44
C PHE A 491 -5.70 30.36 23.30
N GLU A 492 -6.86 29.82 23.65
CA GLU A 492 -7.20 28.41 23.47
C GLU A 492 -8.64 28.32 22.96
N ASP A 493 -8.78 27.89 21.71
CA ASP A 493 -10.06 27.76 21.01
C ASP A 493 -10.19 26.34 20.42
N TYR A 494 -11.42 25.83 20.31
CA TYR A 494 -11.72 24.45 19.87
C TYR A 494 -12.95 24.43 18.95
N GLN A 495 -12.76 24.04 17.69
CA GLN A 495 -13.83 23.75 16.76
C GLN A 495 -14.17 22.24 16.81
N GLY A 496 -15.38 21.93 17.27
CA GLY A 496 -15.89 20.55 17.34
C GLY A 496 -16.55 20.10 16.03
N MET A 497 -16.44 18.81 15.71
CA MET A 497 -17.04 18.20 14.52
C MET A 497 -18.47 17.71 14.82
N GLU A 498 -19.48 18.20 14.09
CA GLU A 498 -20.90 17.88 14.36
C GLU A 498 -21.24 16.37 14.33
N LYS A 499 -20.47 15.58 13.57
CA LYS A 499 -20.70 14.14 13.36
C LYS A 499 -19.74 13.21 14.12
N LEU A 500 -18.76 13.73 14.86
CA LEU A 500 -17.58 12.97 15.34
C LEU A 500 -16.75 12.31 14.21
N SER A 501 -16.86 12.88 13.01
CA SER A 501 -16.11 12.54 11.81
C SER A 501 -15.70 13.83 11.10
N TRP A 502 -14.51 13.86 10.52
CA TRP A 502 -14.01 15.01 9.75
C TRP A 502 -14.03 14.69 8.24
N SER A 503 -14.66 15.51 7.40
CA SER A 503 -14.64 15.31 5.94
C SER A 503 -13.46 16.03 5.27
N LEU A 504 -13.03 15.53 4.11
CA LEU A 504 -11.96 16.11 3.30
C LEU A 504 -12.31 17.52 2.80
N ASN A 505 -13.61 17.84 2.71
CA ASN A 505 -14.13 19.16 2.35
C ASN A 505 -14.35 20.10 3.55
N ASP A 506 -14.28 19.60 4.79
CA ASP A 506 -14.59 20.38 5.99
C ASP A 506 -13.36 21.19 6.44
N THR A 507 -13.39 22.50 6.22
CA THR A 507 -12.31 23.41 6.61
C THR A 507 -12.49 23.91 8.05
N VAL A 508 -11.61 23.50 8.95
CA VAL A 508 -11.52 24.07 10.31
C VAL A 508 -10.74 25.38 10.22
N TYR A 509 -11.22 26.45 10.84
CA TYR A 509 -10.50 27.73 10.80
C TYR A 509 -10.62 28.55 12.09
N PHE A 510 -9.51 29.22 12.42
CA PHE A 510 -9.40 30.09 13.59
C PHE A 510 -8.99 31.49 13.14
N VAL A 511 -9.81 32.49 13.47
CA VAL A 511 -9.53 33.91 13.20
C VAL A 511 -8.92 34.53 14.45
N MET A 512 -7.73 35.13 14.32
CA MET A 512 -7.03 35.76 15.44
C MET A 512 -7.21 37.28 15.43
N SER A 513 -7.93 37.78 16.44
CA SER A 513 -8.01 39.22 16.71
C SER A 513 -6.69 39.74 17.29
N PRO A 514 -6.06 40.79 16.74
CA PRO A 514 -4.86 41.39 17.33
C PRO A 514 -5.17 42.10 18.66
N PRO A 515 -4.18 42.25 19.57
CA PRO A 515 -2.79 41.82 19.44
C PRO A 515 -2.58 40.32 19.71
N LEU A 516 -1.83 39.65 18.84
CA LEU A 516 -1.50 38.22 19.00
C LEU A 516 -0.47 38.02 20.13
N PRO A 517 -0.61 36.98 20.98
CA PRO A 517 0.42 36.65 21.96
C PRO A 517 1.69 36.15 21.25
N GLN A 518 2.84 36.73 21.61
CA GLN A 518 4.14 36.20 21.20
C GLN A 518 4.40 34.90 21.95
N GLY A 519 4.60 33.79 21.23
CA GLY A 519 4.84 32.47 21.80
C GLY A 519 4.47 31.35 20.82
N PRO A 520 4.85 30.10 21.12
CA PRO A 520 4.62 28.95 20.26
C PRO A 520 3.12 28.66 20.12
N SER A 521 2.72 28.29 18.91
CA SER A 521 1.40 27.73 18.64
C SER A 521 1.41 26.22 18.86
N ILE A 522 0.32 25.68 19.37
CA ILE A 522 0.15 24.27 19.73
C ILE A 522 -1.17 23.80 19.10
N LEU A 523 -1.09 22.76 18.27
CA LEU A 523 -2.23 22.06 17.72
C LEU A 523 -2.75 21.08 18.77
N ALA A 524 -4.04 21.16 19.09
CA ALA A 524 -4.73 20.22 19.96
C ALA A 524 -5.69 19.37 19.12
N ILE A 525 -5.47 18.06 19.05
CA ILE A 525 -6.36 17.12 18.36
C ILE A 525 -7.06 16.26 19.41
N LYS A 526 -8.39 16.34 19.44
CA LYS A 526 -9.26 15.55 20.32
C LYS A 526 -9.85 14.41 19.51
N TYR A 527 -9.49 13.19 19.85
CA TYR A 527 -9.84 11.98 19.12
C TYR A 527 -10.32 10.87 20.05
N ASN A 528 -10.99 9.88 19.48
CA ASN A 528 -11.58 8.75 20.17
C ASN A 528 -10.75 7.48 19.93
N ALA A 529 -10.78 6.50 20.85
CA ALA A 529 -10.05 5.23 20.69
C ALA A 529 -10.51 4.41 19.46
N ASN A 530 -11.65 4.75 18.86
CA ASN A 530 -12.16 4.15 17.63
C ASN A 530 -11.44 4.63 16.36
N TYR A 531 -10.60 5.67 16.41
CA TYR A 531 -9.86 6.17 15.23
C TYR A 531 -8.89 5.08 14.71
N PRO A 532 -8.99 4.65 13.44
CA PRO A 532 -8.37 3.40 12.97
C PRO A 532 -6.89 3.51 12.59
N TYR A 533 -6.27 4.69 12.64
CA TYR A 533 -4.89 4.91 12.22
C TYR A 533 -3.96 5.31 13.36
N ARG A 534 -2.67 5.00 13.23
CA ARG A 534 -1.66 5.37 14.24
C ARG A 534 -1.42 6.89 14.30
N ASN A 535 -1.53 7.57 13.17
CA ASN A 535 -1.21 8.98 13.00
C ASN A 535 -2.27 9.69 12.16
N LEU A 536 -2.22 11.01 12.17
CA LEU A 536 -3.08 11.91 11.42
C LEU A 536 -2.23 12.92 10.66
N TYR A 537 -2.42 13.00 9.35
CA TYR A 537 -1.82 14.03 8.51
C TYR A 537 -2.76 15.23 8.41
N VAL A 538 -2.29 16.39 8.88
CA VAL A 538 -3.02 17.67 8.86
C VAL A 538 -2.22 18.67 8.07
N ARG A 539 -2.80 19.25 7.02
CA ARG A 539 -2.23 20.42 6.36
C ARG A 539 -2.76 21.67 7.02
N TYR A 540 -1.90 22.66 7.27
CA TYR A 540 -2.34 24.00 7.67
C TYR A 540 -2.09 25.01 6.56
N ILE A 541 -2.84 26.10 6.59
CA ILE A 541 -2.65 27.27 5.70
C ILE A 541 -2.72 28.53 6.57
N LEU A 542 -1.74 29.42 6.41
CA LEU A 542 -1.75 30.77 7.00
C LEU A 542 -2.21 31.78 5.94
N THR A 543 -3.20 32.60 6.28
CA THR A 543 -3.66 33.71 5.43
C THR A 543 -3.48 35.07 6.11
N ASP A 544 -3.02 36.04 5.34
CA ASP A 544 -2.91 37.44 5.78
C ASP A 544 -4.29 38.14 5.77
N SER A 545 -4.34 39.34 6.34
CA SER A 545 -5.43 40.30 6.32
C SER A 545 -6.00 40.64 4.94
N LEU A 546 -5.20 40.49 3.87
CA LEU A 546 -5.64 40.63 2.47
C LEU A 546 -6.20 39.33 1.85
N GLY A 547 -6.17 38.22 2.58
CA GLY A 547 -6.66 36.91 2.13
C GLY A 547 -5.67 36.07 1.32
N GLU A 548 -4.46 36.58 1.05
CA GLU A 548 -3.40 35.82 0.38
C GLU A 548 -2.80 34.74 1.31
N MET A 549 -2.44 33.59 0.73
CA MET A 549 -1.79 32.48 1.44
C MET A 549 -0.30 32.79 1.62
N MET A 550 0.16 32.87 2.88
CA MET A 550 1.57 33.12 3.19
C MET A 550 2.40 31.83 3.34
N GLU A 551 1.82 30.80 3.99
CA GLU A 551 2.51 29.54 4.29
C GLU A 551 1.51 28.38 4.24
N SER A 552 1.95 27.22 3.77
CA SER A 552 1.20 25.97 3.94
C SER A 552 2.15 24.78 4.04
N ASP A 553 1.99 23.95 5.06
CA ASP A 553 2.83 22.78 5.29
C ASP A 553 2.03 21.61 5.92
N LEU A 554 2.60 20.41 5.88
CA LEU A 554 1.95 19.13 6.21
C LEU A 554 2.51 18.52 7.51
N ILE A 555 1.71 18.58 8.57
CA ILE A 555 2.05 18.07 9.90
C ILE A 555 1.66 16.59 10.01
N ASN A 556 2.53 15.79 10.63
CA ASN A 556 2.31 14.38 10.92
C ASN A 556 2.15 14.14 12.42
N VAL A 557 0.91 14.17 12.93
CA VAL A 557 0.63 14.03 14.36
C VAL A 557 0.51 12.55 14.73
N ALA A 558 1.40 12.08 15.60
CA ALA A 558 1.32 10.72 16.15
C ALA A 558 0.27 10.63 17.27
N LEU A 559 -0.82 9.90 17.02
CA LEU A 559 -1.91 9.70 17.97
C LEU A 559 -1.73 8.41 18.79
N PHE A 560 -1.09 7.37 18.23
CA PHE A 560 -0.88 6.08 18.91
C PHE A 560 0.60 5.65 18.94
N GLU A 561 0.98 4.96 20.02
CA GLU A 561 2.33 4.43 20.23
C GLU A 561 2.61 3.25 19.27
N PRO A 562 3.74 3.25 18.52
CA PRO A 562 4.00 2.26 17.45
C PRO A 562 4.11 0.81 17.91
N THR A 563 4.47 0.56 19.17
CA THR A 563 4.75 -0.77 19.72
C THR A 563 3.58 -1.35 20.52
N SER A 564 2.83 -0.50 21.24
CA SER A 564 1.78 -0.93 22.17
C SER A 564 0.36 -0.71 21.66
N GLY A 565 0.18 0.11 20.62
CA GLY A 565 -1.15 0.52 20.14
C GLY A 565 -1.93 1.39 21.14
N ARG A 566 -1.28 1.96 22.15
CA ARG A 566 -1.94 2.83 23.15
C ARG A 566 -2.14 4.26 22.61
N PRO A 567 -3.28 4.90 22.91
CA PRO A 567 -3.51 6.30 22.57
C PRO A 567 -2.58 7.22 23.38
N ILE A 568 -2.04 8.24 22.72
CA ILE A 568 -1.14 9.26 23.26
C ILE A 568 -1.95 10.54 23.50
N GLY A 569 -2.07 10.97 24.74
CA GLY A 569 -2.77 12.21 25.09
C GLY A 569 -3.15 12.28 26.57
N LYS A 570 -3.86 13.35 26.94
CA LYS A 570 -4.60 13.44 28.21
C LYS A 570 -6.10 13.35 27.90
N GLY A 571 -6.85 12.60 28.69
CA GLY A 571 -8.23 12.26 28.36
C GLY A 571 -9.00 11.60 29.49
N PHE A 572 -10.29 11.35 29.26
CA PHE A 572 -11.18 10.67 30.20
C PHE A 572 -12.13 9.74 29.40
N GLY A 573 -12.29 8.51 29.87
CA GLY A 573 -13.04 7.48 29.13
C GLY A 573 -12.35 7.10 27.81
N ASN A 574 -13.08 7.16 26.70
CA ASN A 574 -12.62 6.74 25.38
C ASN A 574 -12.02 7.88 24.52
N THR A 575 -11.94 9.09 25.08
CA THR A 575 -11.59 10.33 24.37
C THR A 575 -10.26 10.89 24.89
N PHE A 576 -9.37 11.26 23.99
CA PHE A 576 -8.01 11.72 24.27
C PHE A 576 -7.68 13.00 23.49
N THR A 577 -7.03 13.95 24.16
CA THR A 577 -6.47 15.16 23.52
C THR A 577 -4.95 15.02 23.41
N LYS A 578 -4.44 15.00 22.19
CA LYS A 578 -3.01 15.11 21.84
C LYS A 578 -2.68 16.58 21.57
N TYR A 579 -1.70 17.11 22.28
CA TYR A 579 -1.08 18.40 21.97
C TYR A 579 0.19 18.16 21.13
N ASP A 580 0.40 18.95 20.09
CA ASP A 580 1.61 18.93 19.26
C ASP A 580 2.07 20.35 18.91
N THR A 581 3.37 20.56 18.75
CA THR A 581 3.94 21.91 18.57
C THR A 581 3.93 22.34 17.10
N LEU A 582 3.25 23.45 16.81
CA LEU A 582 3.28 24.08 15.49
C LEU A 582 4.53 24.95 15.38
N PHE A 583 5.49 24.50 14.58
CA PHE A 583 6.69 25.26 14.22
C PHE A 583 6.38 26.32 13.15
N LEU A 584 5.41 27.21 13.44
CA LEU A 584 5.19 28.39 12.63
C LEU A 584 6.47 29.23 12.65
N GLN A 585 7.01 29.55 11.47
CA GLN A 585 8.13 30.47 11.41
C GLN A 585 7.67 31.87 11.87
N ASN A 586 8.59 32.68 12.37
CA ASN A 586 8.26 33.88 13.15
C ASN A 586 7.90 35.08 12.25
N THR A 587 7.17 34.81 11.16
CA THR A 587 6.88 35.67 10.01
C THR A 587 5.43 36.16 10.02
N SER A 588 5.27 37.47 10.11
CA SER A 588 4.01 38.23 9.91
C SER A 588 2.88 37.98 10.94
N PRO A 589 2.03 39.00 11.22
CA PRO A 589 0.79 38.80 11.96
C PRO A 589 -0.30 38.21 11.06
N TYR A 590 -0.27 36.89 10.84
CA TYR A 590 -1.36 36.19 10.14
C TYR A 590 -2.71 36.41 10.85
N GLN A 591 -3.78 36.61 10.08
CA GLN A 591 -5.12 36.90 10.64
C GLN A 591 -5.97 35.64 10.80
N LYS A 592 -5.73 34.60 10.00
CA LYS A 592 -6.50 33.34 10.02
C LYS A 592 -5.58 32.15 9.76
N ILE A 593 -5.77 31.08 10.54
CA ILE A 593 -5.22 29.74 10.25
C ILE A 593 -6.38 28.84 9.79
N GLU A 594 -6.15 28.08 8.74
CA GLU A 594 -7.03 26.99 8.30
C GLU A 594 -6.33 25.64 8.51
N PHE A 595 -7.10 24.61 8.86
CA PHE A 595 -6.65 23.22 8.99
C PHE A 595 -7.50 22.31 8.10
N LEU A 596 -6.82 21.45 7.34
CA LEU A 596 -7.39 20.51 6.38
C LEU A 596 -6.87 19.10 6.67
N GLN A 597 -7.72 18.08 6.57
CA GLN A 597 -7.24 16.69 6.65
C GLN A 597 -6.55 16.28 5.36
N TYR A 598 -5.43 15.56 5.48
CA TYR A 598 -4.65 15.08 4.34
C TYR A 598 -4.45 13.56 4.40
N MET A 599 -5.55 12.86 4.67
CA MET A 599 -5.64 11.39 4.70
C MET A 599 -6.30 10.86 3.42
N ARG A 600 -6.22 9.55 3.18
CA ARG A 600 -6.77 8.89 1.97
C ARG A 600 -8.26 8.54 2.03
N LEU A 601 -8.98 8.97 3.07
CA LEU A 601 -10.42 8.76 3.21
C LEU A 601 -11.14 10.10 3.12
N ASP A 602 -12.31 10.09 2.48
CA ASP A 602 -13.15 11.28 2.32
C ASP A 602 -13.82 11.71 3.65
N GLU A 603 -14.02 10.77 4.58
CA GLU A 603 -14.45 11.01 5.97
C GLU A 603 -13.54 10.23 6.95
N LEU A 604 -13.08 10.87 8.02
CA LEU A 604 -12.29 10.27 9.11
C LEU A 604 -13.14 10.13 10.38
N GLU A 605 -13.61 8.91 10.64
CA GLU A 605 -14.32 8.59 11.89
C GLU A 605 -13.42 8.71 13.13
N GLY A 606 -13.96 9.24 14.22
CA GLY A 606 -13.31 9.25 15.54
C GLY A 606 -12.45 10.49 15.83
N ILE A 607 -12.49 11.52 14.98
CA ILE A 607 -11.94 12.85 15.29
C ILE A 607 -13.10 13.72 15.81
N GLU A 608 -12.98 14.19 17.04
CA GLU A 608 -14.07 14.87 17.75
C GLU A 608 -13.96 16.40 17.67
N ALA A 609 -12.75 16.94 17.78
CA ALA A 609 -12.48 18.37 17.69
C ALA A 609 -11.01 18.65 17.34
N ILE A 610 -10.78 19.82 16.73
CA ILE A 610 -9.46 20.42 16.57
C ILE A 610 -9.46 21.72 17.37
N GLY A 611 -8.36 22.00 18.05
CA GLY A 611 -8.15 23.25 18.77
C GLY A 611 -6.77 23.82 18.53
N LEU A 612 -6.66 25.11 18.81
CA LEU A 612 -5.45 25.89 18.61
C LEU A 612 -5.14 26.67 19.88
N LYS A 613 -4.02 26.30 20.52
CA LYS A 613 -3.54 26.94 21.74
C LYS A 613 -2.28 27.75 21.47
N ARG A 614 -2.27 29.04 21.80
CA ARG A 614 -1.05 29.87 21.85
C ARG A 614 -0.70 30.19 23.29
N LEU A 615 0.51 29.79 23.68
CA LEU A 615 1.10 30.21 24.96
C LEU A 615 1.67 31.63 24.81
N LYS A 616 1.76 32.35 25.93
CA LYS A 616 2.68 33.49 26.04
C LYS A 616 4.11 32.98 26.23
N LYS A 617 5.08 33.75 25.74
CA LYS A 617 6.51 33.59 26.04
C LYS A 617 6.85 34.01 27.47
#